data_AF-A0A4Q3TQ42-F1
#
_entry.id   AF-A0A4Q3TQ42-F1
#
_cell.length_a   1.000
_cell.length_b   1.000
_cell.length_c   1.000
_cell.angle_alpha   90.00
_cell.angle_beta   90.00
_cell.angle_gamma   90.00
#
_symmetry.space_group_name_H-M   'P 1'
#
loop_
_entity.id
_entity.type
_entity.pdbx_description
1 polymer ?
#
loop_
_entity_poly.entity_id
_entity_poly.type
_entity_poly.pdbx_seq_one_letter_code
_entity_poly.pdbx_strand_id
1 'polypeptide(L)'
;MECGKIAPQNPEDKRKAEIAWVKKDKALKSFNAPQQAFDMQGPVKLEGISYSSSYGATRTYVPKTKDCEPTTSVHNGTDIAVGTGTEIVAPMSGTVLLADPDLFYEGGAVFLDMGRGLVSVTMHMSRIDVKPGDVVKQGDLIGLSGATGRVTGPHLHWGVKYRNVFSDDRGTDIWLDPMLLMSLKAPE
;
A
#
# COMPACT_ATOMS: atom_id res chain seq x y z
N MET A 1 -9.25 2.10 19.01
CA MET A 1 -9.79 1.99 17.64
C MET A 1 -11.13 1.27 17.69
N GLU A 2 -12.04 1.51 16.74
CA GLU A 2 -13.31 0.74 16.66
C GLU A 2 -13.03 -0.72 16.29
N CYS A 3 -13.73 -1.67 16.90
CA CYS A 3 -13.50 -3.11 16.69
C CYS A 3 -13.58 -3.54 15.22
N GLY A 4 -14.58 -3.03 14.48
CA GLY A 4 -14.75 -3.31 13.05
C GLY A 4 -13.58 -2.87 12.16
N LYS A 5 -12.75 -1.92 12.62
CA LYS A 5 -11.52 -1.53 11.91
C LYS A 5 -10.34 -2.43 12.26
N ILE A 6 -10.32 -3.02 13.46
CA ILE A 6 -9.18 -3.82 13.95
C ILE A 6 -9.14 -5.17 13.21
N ALA A 7 -10.29 -5.85 13.18
CA ALA A 7 -10.47 -7.16 12.60
C ALA A 7 -11.94 -7.36 12.16
N PRO A 8 -12.24 -8.30 11.25
CA PRO A 8 -13.61 -8.65 10.90
C PRO A 8 -14.43 -9.12 12.10
N GLN A 9 -15.56 -8.48 12.37
CA GLN A 9 -16.40 -8.78 13.54
C GLN A 9 -17.62 -9.64 13.17
N ASN A 10 -18.15 -9.47 11.97
CA ASN A 10 -19.38 -10.13 11.52
C ASN A 10 -19.18 -10.84 10.16
N PRO A 11 -20.18 -11.62 9.67
CA PRO A 11 -20.07 -12.32 8.38
C PRO A 11 -19.84 -11.41 7.17
N GLU A 12 -20.36 -10.18 7.18
CA GLU A 12 -20.17 -9.20 6.10
C GLU A 12 -18.72 -8.71 6.07
N ASP A 13 -18.16 -8.37 7.23
CA ASP A 13 -16.75 -7.99 7.35
C ASP A 13 -15.82 -9.11 6.87
N LYS A 14 -16.11 -10.35 7.27
CA LYS A 14 -15.34 -11.54 6.87
C LYS A 14 -15.38 -11.71 5.35
N ARG A 15 -16.57 -11.57 4.76
CA ARG A 15 -16.76 -11.62 3.31
C ARG A 15 -16.00 -10.49 2.61
N LYS A 16 -16.02 -9.26 3.14
CA LYS A 16 -15.27 -8.13 2.57
C LYS A 16 -13.76 -8.37 2.65
N ALA A 17 -13.26 -8.89 3.76
CA ALA A 17 -11.85 -9.27 3.93
C ALA A 17 -11.43 -10.40 2.96
N GLU A 18 -12.30 -11.40 2.76
CA GLU A 18 -12.07 -12.49 1.80
C GLU A 18 -12.05 -11.98 0.35
N ILE A 19 -13.02 -11.14 -0.04
CA ILE A 19 -13.04 -10.52 -1.38
C ILE A 19 -11.78 -9.68 -1.59
N ALA A 20 -11.37 -8.90 -0.59
CA ALA A 20 -10.13 -8.13 -0.65
C ALA A 20 -8.90 -9.04 -0.84
N TRP A 21 -8.85 -10.20 -0.18
CA TRP A 21 -7.80 -11.19 -0.39
C TRP A 21 -7.80 -11.73 -1.82
N VAL A 22 -8.96 -12.14 -2.35
CA VAL A 22 -9.09 -12.67 -3.72
C VAL A 22 -8.66 -11.64 -4.77
N LYS A 23 -9.06 -10.37 -4.62
CA LYS A 23 -8.65 -9.28 -5.51
C LYS A 23 -7.12 -9.11 -5.54
N LYS A 24 -6.49 -9.07 -4.35
CA LYS A 24 -5.03 -8.95 -4.22
C LYS A 24 -4.31 -10.19 -4.77
N ASP A 25 -4.83 -11.38 -4.51
CA ASP A 25 -4.27 -12.62 -5.04
C ASP A 25 -4.25 -12.61 -6.56
N LYS A 26 -5.39 -12.28 -7.19
CA LYS A 26 -5.49 -12.18 -8.66
C LYS A 26 -4.55 -11.12 -9.24
N ALA A 27 -4.44 -9.96 -8.60
CA ALA A 27 -3.61 -8.85 -9.06
C ALA A 27 -2.10 -9.17 -9.01
N LEU A 28 -1.67 -10.04 -8.09
CA LEU A 28 -0.26 -10.36 -7.84
C LEU A 28 0.21 -11.68 -8.50
N LYS A 29 -0.43 -12.10 -9.60
CA LYS A 29 -0.06 -13.33 -10.34
C LYS A 29 0.95 -13.12 -11.46
N SER A 30 0.99 -11.94 -12.05
CA SER A 30 1.82 -11.67 -13.22
C SER A 30 2.41 -10.27 -13.14
N PHE A 31 3.65 -10.14 -13.62
CA PHE A 31 4.41 -8.90 -13.54
C PHE A 31 5.04 -8.58 -14.89
N ASN A 32 5.22 -7.29 -15.14
CA ASN A 32 5.77 -6.76 -16.37
C ASN A 32 7.29 -6.67 -16.29
N ALA A 33 7.91 -6.43 -17.45
CA ALA A 33 9.28 -5.95 -17.47
C ALA A 33 9.36 -4.51 -16.92
N PRO A 34 10.50 -4.08 -16.36
CA PRO A 34 10.68 -2.71 -15.91
C PRO A 34 10.52 -1.75 -17.10
N GLN A 35 9.83 -0.63 -16.88
CA GLN A 35 9.58 0.38 -17.91
C GLN A 35 10.58 1.54 -17.88
N GLN A 36 11.42 1.60 -16.85
CA GLN A 36 12.52 2.55 -16.69
C GLN A 36 13.67 1.90 -15.92
N ALA A 37 14.84 2.55 -15.92
CA ALA A 37 15.92 2.23 -14.99
C ALA A 37 15.47 2.45 -13.53
N PHE A 38 16.10 1.76 -12.60
CA PHE A 38 15.76 1.91 -11.19
C PHE A 38 16.16 3.30 -10.69
N ASP A 39 15.16 4.11 -10.36
CA ASP A 39 15.31 5.45 -9.81
C ASP A 39 14.01 5.75 -9.08
N MET A 40 13.89 5.39 -7.80
CA MET A 40 12.63 5.47 -7.07
C MET A 40 12.52 6.78 -6.29
N GLN A 41 11.42 7.49 -6.47
CA GLN A 41 11.11 8.71 -5.71
C GLN A 41 10.03 8.44 -4.65
N GLY A 42 9.85 9.41 -3.75
CA GLY A 42 8.72 9.39 -2.80
C GLY A 42 7.38 9.61 -3.49
N PRO A 43 6.27 9.02 -2.98
CA PRO A 43 4.95 9.13 -3.58
C PRO A 43 4.22 10.43 -3.22
N VAL A 44 4.83 11.33 -2.43
CA VAL A 44 4.25 12.62 -2.03
C VAL A 44 5.26 13.71 -2.37
N LYS A 45 4.81 14.77 -3.06
CA LYS A 45 5.63 15.92 -3.47
C LYS A 45 5.35 17.15 -2.61
N LEU A 46 5.54 17.03 -1.30
CA LEU A 46 5.49 18.15 -0.36
C LEU A 46 6.89 18.44 0.18
N GLU A 47 7.15 19.69 0.54
CA GLU A 47 8.35 20.02 1.30
C GLU A 47 8.12 19.76 2.80
N GLY A 48 9.17 19.39 3.54
CA GLY A 48 9.08 19.18 4.99
C GLY A 48 8.22 17.98 5.42
N ILE A 49 8.12 16.96 4.57
CA ILE A 49 7.36 15.74 4.86
C ILE A 49 7.86 15.08 6.16
N SER A 50 6.92 14.72 7.04
CA SER A 50 7.20 13.93 8.23
C SER A 50 6.79 12.47 8.01
N TYR A 51 7.66 11.56 8.42
CA TYR A 51 7.38 10.13 8.46
C TYR A 51 6.93 9.76 9.87
N SER A 52 5.65 9.43 10.04
CA SER A 52 5.04 9.20 11.36
C SER A 52 5.29 7.81 11.92
N SER A 53 5.58 6.83 11.06
CA SER A 53 5.89 5.46 11.49
C SER A 53 6.72 4.73 10.44
N SER A 54 7.86 4.20 10.85
CA SER A 54 8.80 3.49 9.96
C SER A 54 8.38 2.06 9.65
N TYR A 55 8.95 1.53 8.56
CA TYR A 55 8.98 0.09 8.28
C TYR A 55 9.51 -0.71 9.47
N GLY A 56 8.93 -1.90 9.69
CA GLY A 56 9.34 -2.82 10.74
C GLY A 56 8.84 -2.46 12.15
N ALA A 57 8.19 -1.31 12.34
CA ALA A 57 7.66 -0.92 13.64
C ALA A 57 6.56 -1.89 14.12
N THR A 58 6.61 -2.31 15.39
CA THR A 58 5.52 -3.07 16.02
C THR A 58 4.33 -2.14 16.27
N ARG A 59 3.14 -2.56 15.83
CA ARG A 59 1.87 -1.84 15.99
C ARG A 59 0.92 -2.66 16.83
N THR A 60 0.40 -2.04 17.90
CA THR A 60 -0.67 -2.62 18.71
C THR A 60 -1.96 -1.83 18.50
N TYR A 61 -2.97 -2.48 17.94
CA TYR A 61 -4.29 -1.89 17.73
C TYR A 61 -5.16 -2.15 18.95
N VAL A 62 -5.25 -1.16 19.84
CA VAL A 62 -6.04 -1.25 21.07
C VAL A 62 -7.50 -0.84 20.80
N PRO A 63 -8.49 -1.67 21.13
CA PRO A 63 -9.90 -1.34 20.96
C PRO A 63 -10.38 -0.28 21.95
N LYS A 64 -11.39 0.51 21.58
CA LYS A 64 -12.03 1.46 22.51
C LYS A 64 -12.98 0.76 23.50
N THR A 65 -13.51 -0.39 23.12
CA THR A 65 -14.44 -1.21 23.92
C THR A 65 -13.83 -2.58 24.21
N LYS A 66 -14.50 -3.37 25.05
CA LYS A 66 -14.08 -4.75 25.38
C LYS A 66 -14.67 -5.81 24.43
N ASP A 67 -15.32 -5.38 23.35
CA ASP A 67 -16.05 -6.28 22.45
C ASP A 67 -15.15 -7.07 21.49
N CYS A 68 -13.87 -6.71 21.43
CA CYS A 68 -12.85 -7.39 20.65
C CYS A 68 -11.49 -7.31 21.33
N GLU A 69 -10.58 -8.19 20.94
CA GLU A 69 -9.22 -8.25 21.48
C GLU A 69 -8.27 -7.29 20.73
N PRO A 70 -7.22 -6.77 21.40
CA PRO A 70 -6.16 -6.06 20.73
C PRO A 70 -5.41 -6.99 19.78
N THR A 71 -4.90 -6.42 18.68
CA THR A 71 -4.08 -7.16 17.72
C THR A 71 -2.72 -6.48 17.55
N THR A 72 -1.68 -7.30 17.38
CA THR A 72 -0.33 -6.82 17.14
C THR A 72 0.11 -7.21 15.73
N SER A 73 0.72 -6.27 15.01
CA SER A 73 1.26 -6.49 13.67
C SER A 73 2.59 -5.76 13.51
N VAL A 74 3.42 -6.27 12.60
CA VAL A 74 4.57 -5.52 12.10
C VAL A 74 4.09 -4.56 11.00
N HIS A 75 4.69 -3.38 10.94
CA HIS A 75 4.42 -2.39 9.91
C HIS A 75 5.15 -2.72 8.61
N ASN A 76 4.39 -3.07 7.57
CA ASN A 76 4.91 -3.53 6.26
C ASN A 76 5.21 -2.38 5.26
N GLY A 77 5.38 -1.16 5.76
CA GLY A 77 5.65 0.02 4.95
C GLY A 77 6.07 1.18 5.82
N THR A 78 6.00 2.38 5.29
CA THR A 78 6.27 3.62 6.02
C THR A 78 5.06 4.53 5.90
N ASP A 79 4.65 5.14 7.01
CA ASP A 79 3.54 6.06 7.04
C ASP A 79 4.06 7.49 6.90
N ILE A 80 3.45 8.22 5.98
CA ILE A 80 3.74 9.61 5.66
C ILE A 80 2.63 10.47 6.25
N ALA A 81 2.98 11.39 7.15
CA ALA A 81 2.04 12.26 7.85
C ALA A 81 1.53 13.37 6.92
N VAL A 82 0.43 13.08 6.22
CA VAL A 82 -0.24 14.01 5.32
C VAL A 82 -1.74 14.07 5.61
N GLY A 83 -2.34 15.24 5.41
CA GLY A 83 -3.79 15.41 5.52
C GLY A 83 -4.54 14.67 4.41
N THR A 84 -5.85 14.48 4.59
CA THR A 84 -6.71 13.98 3.50
C THR A 84 -6.67 14.95 2.32
N GLY A 85 -6.55 14.41 1.11
CA GLY A 85 -6.58 15.20 -0.12
C GLY A 85 -5.21 15.60 -0.67
N THR A 86 -4.11 15.19 -0.02
CA THR A 86 -2.75 15.37 -0.55
C THR A 86 -2.53 14.49 -1.76
N GLU A 87 -1.92 15.03 -2.81
CA GLU A 87 -1.61 14.31 -4.04
C GLU A 87 -0.64 13.15 -3.78
N ILE A 88 -0.98 12.00 -4.37
CA ILE A 88 -0.15 10.79 -4.38
C ILE A 88 0.28 10.54 -5.82
N VAL A 89 1.58 10.41 -6.04
CA VAL A 89 2.17 10.18 -7.35
C VAL A 89 2.83 8.80 -7.45
N ALA A 90 2.99 8.31 -8.68
CA ALA A 90 3.73 7.08 -8.95
C ALA A 90 5.21 7.23 -8.55
N PRO A 91 5.76 6.36 -7.68
CA PRO A 91 7.15 6.43 -7.24
C PRO A 91 8.14 6.00 -8.35
N MET A 92 7.69 5.23 -9.34
CA MET A 92 8.41 4.88 -10.57
C MET A 92 7.40 4.62 -11.70
N SER A 93 7.84 4.60 -12.96
CA SER A 93 7.00 4.15 -14.07
C SER A 93 6.62 2.67 -13.93
N GLY A 94 5.39 2.32 -14.30
CA GLY A 94 4.88 0.99 -14.09
C GLY A 94 3.44 0.79 -14.59
N THR A 95 2.89 -0.38 -14.30
CA THR A 95 1.51 -0.74 -14.64
C THR A 95 0.69 -0.96 -13.37
N VAL A 96 -0.50 -0.38 -13.30
CA VAL A 96 -1.41 -0.57 -12.15
C VAL A 96 -1.94 -2.00 -12.13
N LEU A 97 -1.66 -2.75 -11.07
CA LEU A 97 -2.17 -4.12 -10.87
C LEU A 97 -3.55 -4.13 -10.20
N LEU A 98 -3.74 -3.24 -9.22
CA LEU A 98 -4.96 -3.11 -8.44
C LEU A 98 -5.20 -1.63 -8.16
N ALA A 99 -6.43 -1.20 -8.31
CA ALA A 99 -6.91 0.11 -7.86
C ALA A 99 -8.31 -0.11 -7.30
N ASP A 100 -8.46 -0.06 -5.98
CA ASP A 100 -9.70 -0.41 -5.30
C ASP A 100 -10.01 0.60 -4.19
N PRO A 101 -11.20 1.22 -4.19
CA PRO A 101 -11.51 2.30 -3.25
C PRO A 101 -11.83 1.81 -1.83
N ASP A 102 -12.06 0.51 -1.61
CA ASP A 102 -12.66 0.02 -0.36
C ASP A 102 -12.25 -1.41 0.02
N LEU A 103 -10.94 -1.67 0.06
CA LEU A 103 -10.42 -2.91 0.67
C LEU A 103 -10.58 -2.87 2.20
N PHE A 104 -10.77 -4.04 2.82
CA PHE A 104 -11.11 -4.13 4.24
C PHE A 104 -10.10 -3.44 5.17
N TYR A 105 -8.82 -3.77 5.07
CA TYR A 105 -7.78 -3.18 5.93
C TYR A 105 -7.16 -1.94 5.32
N GLU A 106 -6.90 -1.98 4.02
CA GLU A 106 -6.19 -0.94 3.30
C GLU A 106 -7.06 0.28 3.01
N GLY A 107 -8.38 0.13 2.96
CA GLY A 107 -9.27 1.16 2.43
C GLY A 107 -9.02 1.36 0.94
N GLY A 108 -8.97 2.61 0.50
CA GLY A 108 -8.55 2.98 -0.85
C GLY A 108 -7.08 2.62 -1.07
N ALA A 109 -6.80 1.79 -2.06
CA ALA A 109 -5.45 1.31 -2.33
C ALA A 109 -5.12 1.17 -3.81
N VAL A 110 -3.86 1.48 -4.14
CA VAL A 110 -3.27 1.27 -5.47
C VAL A 110 -2.02 0.42 -5.35
N PHE A 111 -1.94 -0.63 -6.17
CA PHE A 111 -0.79 -1.51 -6.31
C PHE A 111 -0.19 -1.27 -7.69
N LEU A 112 1.04 -0.80 -7.74
CA LEU A 112 1.75 -0.44 -8.96
C LEU A 112 2.91 -1.41 -9.19
N ASP A 113 2.87 -2.16 -10.28
CA ASP A 113 3.97 -3.00 -10.74
C ASP A 113 5.05 -2.15 -11.40
N MET A 114 6.19 -2.04 -10.74
CA MET A 114 7.39 -1.32 -11.22
C MET A 114 8.33 -2.24 -11.99
N GLY A 115 7.93 -3.50 -12.20
CA GLY A 115 8.64 -4.49 -13.00
C GLY A 115 9.31 -5.58 -12.16
N ARG A 116 9.43 -6.78 -12.75
CA ARG A 116 10.09 -7.97 -12.17
C ARG A 116 9.60 -8.33 -10.76
N GLY A 117 8.33 -8.08 -10.46
CA GLY A 117 7.73 -8.42 -9.17
C GLY A 117 7.90 -7.36 -8.09
N LEU A 118 8.50 -6.21 -8.38
CA LEU A 118 8.58 -5.09 -7.44
C LEU A 118 7.28 -4.26 -7.51
N VAL A 119 6.52 -4.24 -6.42
CA VAL A 119 5.20 -3.62 -6.35
C VAL A 119 5.17 -2.54 -5.30
N SER A 120 4.89 -1.30 -5.71
CA SER A 120 4.55 -0.21 -4.79
C SER A 120 3.10 -0.34 -4.35
N VAL A 121 2.83 -0.19 -3.06
CA VAL A 121 1.51 -0.30 -2.45
C VAL A 121 1.22 0.99 -1.69
N THR A 122 0.18 1.69 -2.12
CA THR A 122 -0.36 2.87 -1.41
C THR A 122 -1.71 2.51 -0.82
N MET A 123 -1.97 2.92 0.42
CA MET A 123 -3.22 2.61 1.13
C MET A 123 -3.82 3.86 1.78
N HIS A 124 -5.02 3.68 2.33
CA HIS A 124 -5.77 4.68 3.08
C HIS A 124 -6.21 5.90 2.24
N MET A 125 -6.20 5.74 0.91
CA MET A 125 -6.52 6.78 -0.05
C MET A 125 -7.98 7.22 0.08
N SER A 126 -8.25 8.51 -0.15
CA SER A 126 -9.61 9.05 -0.23
C SER A 126 -10.15 9.08 -1.66
N ARG A 127 -9.27 9.13 -2.65
CA ARG A 127 -9.58 9.13 -4.07
C ARG A 127 -8.52 8.35 -4.84
N ILE A 128 -8.96 7.63 -5.87
CA ILE A 128 -8.11 6.88 -6.79
C ILE A 128 -8.40 7.38 -8.19
N ASP A 129 -7.35 7.78 -8.90
CA ASP A 129 -7.45 8.44 -10.22
C ASP A 129 -6.97 7.51 -11.36
N VAL A 130 -6.65 6.25 -11.05
CA VAL A 130 -6.17 5.23 -11.99
C VAL A 130 -6.98 3.93 -11.87
N LYS A 131 -6.87 3.04 -12.87
CA LYS A 131 -7.51 1.72 -12.89
C LYS A 131 -6.52 0.61 -13.24
N PRO A 132 -6.82 -0.66 -12.92
CA PRO A 132 -5.97 -1.78 -13.31
C PRO A 132 -5.71 -1.80 -14.83
N GLY A 133 -4.44 -2.01 -15.20
CA GLY A 133 -3.96 -1.99 -16.58
C GLY A 133 -3.47 -0.63 -17.08
N ASP A 134 -3.71 0.46 -16.34
CA ASP A 134 -3.14 1.76 -16.71
C ASP A 134 -1.61 1.73 -16.60
N VAL A 135 -0.95 2.30 -17.59
CA VAL A 135 0.49 2.54 -17.59
C VAL A 135 0.72 3.97 -17.14
N VAL A 136 1.50 4.15 -16.08
CA VAL A 136 1.83 5.45 -15.50
C VAL A 136 3.33 5.68 -15.56
N LYS A 137 3.72 6.93 -15.73
CA LYS A 137 5.11 7.38 -15.62
C LYS A 137 5.41 7.77 -14.18
N GLN A 138 6.68 7.70 -13.81
CA GLN A 138 7.15 8.24 -12.54
C GLN A 138 6.67 9.69 -12.36
N GLY A 139 6.03 9.98 -11.23
CA GLY A 139 5.52 11.30 -10.91
C GLY A 139 4.12 11.61 -11.41
N ASP A 140 3.50 10.71 -12.19
CA ASP A 140 2.08 10.85 -12.57
C ASP A 140 1.20 10.72 -11.32
N LEU A 141 0.13 11.54 -11.27
CA LEU A 141 -0.87 11.49 -10.21
C LEU A 141 -1.64 10.16 -10.27
N ILE A 142 -1.74 9.47 -9.13
CA ILE A 142 -2.47 8.21 -9.00
C ILE A 142 -3.69 8.30 -8.06
N GLY A 143 -3.79 9.37 -7.29
CA GLY A 143 -4.93 9.62 -6.40
C GLY A 143 -4.59 10.58 -5.26
N LEU A 144 -5.42 10.58 -4.21
CA LEU A 144 -5.26 11.43 -3.05
C LEU A 144 -5.22 10.63 -1.74
N SER A 145 -4.40 11.09 -0.79
CA SER A 145 -4.33 10.57 0.58
C SER A 145 -5.66 10.71 1.31
N GLY A 146 -5.85 9.91 2.35
CA GLY A 146 -7.08 9.91 3.12
C GLY A 146 -6.94 9.29 4.49
N ALA A 147 -8.06 8.76 4.98
CA ALA A 147 -8.17 8.06 6.26
C ALA A 147 -9.14 6.87 6.16
N THR A 148 -9.07 6.11 5.05
CA THR A 148 -9.94 4.96 4.79
C THR A 148 -9.32 3.65 5.31
N GLY A 149 -10.15 2.65 5.62
CA GLY A 149 -9.69 1.36 6.17
C GLY A 149 -9.25 1.41 7.64
N ARG A 150 -8.26 0.58 7.99
CA ARG A 150 -7.73 0.38 9.36
C ARG A 150 -6.72 1.48 9.73
N VAL A 151 -7.25 2.66 10.01
CA VAL A 151 -6.47 3.85 10.41
C VAL A 151 -7.06 4.59 11.61
N THR A 152 -6.21 5.32 12.33
CA THR A 152 -6.59 6.20 13.44
C THR A 152 -6.75 7.67 13.03
N GLY A 153 -6.15 8.08 11.91
CA GLY A 153 -6.23 9.43 11.36
C GLY A 153 -5.60 9.52 9.98
N PRO A 154 -5.66 10.69 9.31
CA PRO A 154 -5.12 10.87 7.97
C PRO A 154 -3.61 10.64 7.89
N HIS A 155 -3.21 9.81 6.94
CA HIS A 155 -1.81 9.58 6.52
C HIS A 155 -1.82 8.80 5.20
N LEU A 156 -0.66 8.71 4.55
CA LEU A 156 -0.43 7.74 3.48
C LEU A 156 0.41 6.60 4.03
N HIS A 157 -0.11 5.37 3.99
CA HIS A 157 0.74 4.19 4.11
C HIS A 157 1.35 3.86 2.76
N TRP A 158 2.68 3.80 2.70
CA TRP A 158 3.42 3.40 1.51
C TRP A 158 4.32 2.21 1.82
N GLY A 159 4.03 1.07 1.19
CA GLY A 159 4.86 -0.13 1.27
C GLY A 159 5.42 -0.51 -0.10
N VAL A 160 6.52 -1.25 -0.10
CA VAL A 160 7.01 -1.93 -1.30
C VAL A 160 7.08 -3.42 -1.02
N LYS A 161 6.49 -4.21 -1.91
CA LYS A 161 6.52 -5.67 -1.86
C LYS A 161 7.36 -6.19 -3.02
N TYR A 162 8.13 -7.24 -2.77
CA TYR A 162 8.69 -8.06 -3.82
C TYR A 162 7.93 -9.40 -3.92
N ARG A 163 7.52 -9.73 -5.14
CA ARG A 163 6.90 -10.99 -5.51
C ARG A 163 7.85 -11.79 -6.40
N ASN A 164 8.12 -13.03 -6.02
CA ASN A 164 8.91 -13.93 -6.85
C ASN A 164 8.14 -14.29 -8.13
N VAL A 165 8.62 -13.81 -9.28
CA VAL A 165 7.98 -14.00 -10.60
C VAL A 165 8.03 -15.45 -11.11
N PHE A 166 8.78 -16.32 -10.44
CA PHE A 166 8.95 -17.74 -10.81
C PHE A 166 8.16 -18.70 -9.90
N SER A 167 7.37 -18.19 -8.95
CA SER A 167 6.63 -19.01 -8.00
C SER A 167 5.21 -18.53 -7.84
N ASP A 168 4.25 -19.45 -7.82
CA ASP A 168 2.87 -19.18 -7.44
C ASP A 168 2.67 -19.18 -5.90
N ASP A 169 3.66 -19.65 -5.13
CA ASP A 169 3.60 -19.64 -3.67
C ASP A 169 3.79 -18.24 -3.10
N ARG A 170 2.72 -17.65 -2.55
CA ARG A 170 2.71 -16.32 -1.91
C ARG A 170 3.37 -16.28 -0.53
N GLY A 171 3.77 -17.43 0.03
CA GLY A 171 4.53 -17.53 1.26
C GLY A 171 5.93 -16.92 1.17
N THR A 172 6.46 -16.75 -0.05
CA THR A 172 7.77 -16.13 -0.30
C THR A 172 7.70 -14.62 -0.60
N ASP A 173 6.51 -14.01 -0.48
CA ASP A 173 6.38 -12.56 -0.62
C ASP A 173 7.14 -11.86 0.50
N ILE A 174 7.99 -10.89 0.15
CA ILE A 174 8.70 -10.08 1.14
C ILE A 174 8.28 -8.62 1.03
N TRP A 175 8.16 -7.96 2.18
CA TRP A 175 8.06 -6.51 2.23
C TRP A 175 9.47 -5.93 2.34
N LEU A 176 9.66 -4.79 1.68
CA LEU A 176 10.91 -4.06 1.61
C LEU A 176 10.69 -2.68 2.22
N ASP A 177 11.72 -2.16 2.87
CA ASP A 177 11.69 -0.78 3.37
C ASP A 177 11.71 0.20 2.16
N PRO A 178 10.63 0.97 1.92
CA PRO A 178 10.61 1.93 0.83
C PRO A 178 11.68 3.02 0.99
N MET A 179 12.06 3.37 2.21
CA MET A 179 13.08 4.39 2.47
C MET A 179 14.47 3.91 2.04
N LEU A 180 14.78 2.64 2.29
CA LEU A 180 16.02 2.01 1.82
C LEU A 180 16.05 2.00 0.29
N LEU A 181 14.97 1.59 -0.36
CA LEU A 181 14.89 1.53 -1.82
C LEU A 181 15.04 2.91 -2.48
N MET A 182 14.49 3.98 -1.87
CA MET A 182 14.69 5.36 -2.36
C MET A 182 16.15 5.82 -2.31
N SER A 183 16.96 5.25 -1.42
CA SER A 183 18.38 5.59 -1.32
C SER A 183 19.27 4.87 -2.34
N LEU A 184 18.72 3.86 -3.03
CA LEU A 184 19.43 3.13 -4.07
C LEU A 184 19.40 3.93 -5.38
N LYS A 185 20.50 3.87 -6.12
CA LYS A 185 20.59 4.38 -7.49
C LYS A 185 20.93 3.24 -8.43
N ALA A 186 20.42 3.29 -9.67
CA ALA A 186 20.92 2.40 -10.71
C ALA A 186 22.43 2.59 -10.88
N PRO A 187 23.21 1.51 -11.05
CA PRO A 187 24.61 1.63 -11.45
C PRO A 187 24.71 2.34 -12.81
N GLU A 188 25.75 3.17 -12.96
CA GLU A 188 26.09 3.88 -14.20
C GLU A 188 26.39 2.94 -15.37
#